data_AF-A0AA39UA29-F1
#
_entry.id   AF-A0AA39UA29-F1
#
_cell.length_a   1.000
_cell.length_b   1.000
_cell.length_c   1.000
_cell.angle_alpha   90.00
_cell.angle_beta   90.00
_cell.angle_gamma   90.00
#
_symmetry.space_group_name_H-M   'P 1'
#
loop_
_entity.id
_entity.type
_entity.pdbx_description
1 polymer ?
#
loop_
_entity_poly.entity_id
_entity_poly.type
_entity_poly.pdbx_seq_one_letter_code
_entity_poly.pdbx_strand_id
1 'polypeptide(L)'
;MGPKTYQSIDRVKEHARTLFLFTYTDYKTIFLPITLFACAAAPVQHVTLLFYGMAWTWLHQLHIDVSNQYRSVAEDAINRPWRPLPSNRLTDQQASYLRYALPPVCLFFSIAGGRDVVFASIVLSIAFVLYDDFGLAGHWIGKNIMNCIGYLGFEYGATKIMAGSTTLRPEARLSLLMSGLIILTTIHAQDFPDVEGDKAMGRITLPLYAPLFSRLLVCIGVPMWSIILSFTWDISPGKRILLICFAIFVAWRFYRYKTASREATSYVFYNIWLFAVHTLPACN
;
A
#
# COMPACT_ATOMS: atom_id res chain seq x y z
N MET A 1 19.41 -30.77 -22.55
CA MET A 1 18.09 -30.09 -22.54
C MET A 1 17.82 -29.58 -23.95
N GLY A 2 16.65 -29.85 -24.53
CA GLY A 2 16.35 -29.54 -25.93
C GLY A 2 15.91 -28.08 -26.16
N PRO A 3 15.96 -27.58 -27.41
CA PRO A 3 15.64 -26.19 -27.77
C PRO A 3 14.21 -25.74 -27.38
N LYS A 4 13.24 -26.67 -27.31
CA LYS A 4 11.87 -26.38 -26.83
C LYS A 4 11.82 -26.04 -25.33
N THR A 5 12.66 -26.66 -24.51
CA THR A 5 12.73 -26.42 -23.07
C THR A 5 13.32 -25.03 -22.76
N TYR A 6 14.33 -24.61 -23.53
CA TYR A 6 14.89 -23.25 -23.43
C TYR A 6 13.83 -22.18 -23.75
N GLN A 7 13.09 -22.34 -24.85
CA GLN A 7 12.01 -21.42 -25.21
C GLN A 7 10.90 -21.33 -24.15
N SER A 8 10.58 -22.41 -23.45
CA SER A 8 9.57 -22.38 -22.37
C SER A 8 10.06 -21.61 -21.14
N ILE A 9 11.33 -21.76 -20.77
CA ILE A 9 11.92 -21.09 -19.61
C ILE A 9 12.01 -19.58 -19.85
N ASP A 10 12.38 -19.16 -21.06
CA ASP A 10 12.50 -17.76 -21.41
C ASP A 10 11.14 -17.04 -21.38
N ARG A 11 10.08 -17.68 -21.87
CA ARG A 11 8.70 -17.14 -21.74
C ARG A 11 8.26 -16.99 -20.29
N VAL A 12 8.54 -17.98 -19.44
CA VAL A 12 8.20 -17.90 -18.00
C VAL A 12 8.95 -16.73 -17.34
N LYS A 13 10.24 -16.56 -17.64
CA LYS A 13 11.03 -15.42 -17.13
C LYS A 13 10.46 -14.09 -17.62
N GLU A 14 10.04 -14.00 -18.88
CA GLU A 14 9.45 -12.79 -19.45
C GLU A 14 8.13 -12.42 -18.75
N HIS A 15 7.25 -13.39 -18.54
CA HIS A 15 5.99 -13.19 -17.82
C HIS A 15 6.24 -12.81 -16.36
N ALA A 16 7.12 -13.52 -15.66
CA ALA A 16 7.49 -13.20 -14.28
C ALA A 16 8.06 -11.79 -14.16
N ARG A 17 8.91 -11.37 -15.10
CA ARG A 17 9.41 -10.00 -15.18
C ARG A 17 8.29 -8.99 -15.41
N THR A 18 7.34 -9.28 -16.30
CA THR A 18 6.19 -8.40 -16.53
C THR A 18 5.34 -8.23 -15.27
N LEU A 19 5.03 -9.32 -14.55
CA LEU A 19 4.28 -9.26 -13.29
C LEU A 19 5.05 -8.50 -12.21
N PHE A 20 6.36 -8.74 -12.08
CA PHE A 20 7.22 -8.00 -11.16
C PHE A 20 7.24 -6.50 -11.47
N LEU A 21 7.28 -6.11 -12.75
CA LEU A 21 7.25 -4.70 -13.14
C LEU A 21 5.91 -4.04 -12.86
N PHE A 22 4.78 -4.76 -12.78
CA PHE A 22 3.55 -4.15 -12.27
C PHE A 22 3.73 -3.71 -10.82
N THR A 23 4.29 -4.57 -9.97
CA THR A 23 4.33 -4.36 -8.52
C THR A 23 5.63 -3.75 -7.99
N TYR A 24 6.59 -3.43 -8.86
CA TYR A 24 7.97 -3.11 -8.46
C TYR A 24 8.07 -1.96 -7.46
N THR A 25 7.37 -0.84 -7.72
CA THR A 25 7.39 0.33 -6.84
C THR A 25 6.74 0.03 -5.49
N ASP A 26 5.74 -0.84 -5.51
CA ASP A 26 4.82 -1.04 -4.39
C ASP A 26 5.21 -2.18 -3.46
N TYR A 27 6.36 -2.80 -3.73
CA TYR A 27 7.05 -3.61 -2.73
C TYR A 27 7.33 -2.82 -1.45
N LYS A 28 7.73 -1.55 -1.60
CA LYS A 28 8.14 -0.68 -0.50
C LYS A 28 6.98 0.06 0.17
N THR A 29 5.82 0.14 -0.48
CA THR A 29 4.66 0.90 0.02
C THR A 29 3.53 0.00 0.48
N ILE A 30 3.39 -1.22 -0.08
CA ILE A 30 2.33 -2.16 0.28
C ILE A 30 2.88 -3.52 0.70
N PHE A 31 3.59 -4.25 -0.17
CA PHE A 31 3.93 -5.66 0.11
C PHE A 31 4.71 -5.86 1.42
N LEU A 32 5.83 -5.17 1.60
CA LEU A 32 6.65 -5.25 2.81
C LEU A 32 5.93 -4.68 4.05
N PRO A 33 5.34 -3.46 4.01
CA PRO A 33 4.70 -2.91 5.21
C PRO A 33 3.48 -3.71 5.65
N ILE A 34 2.64 -4.21 4.74
CA ILE A 34 1.50 -5.07 5.08
C ILE A 34 1.98 -6.39 5.68
N THR A 35 3.02 -7.00 5.12
CA THR A 35 3.60 -8.24 5.65
C THR A 35 4.13 -8.03 7.07
N LEU A 36 4.88 -6.95 7.30
CA LEU A 36 5.42 -6.60 8.61
C LEU A 36 4.31 -6.26 9.61
N PHE A 37 3.32 -5.47 9.19
CA PHE A 37 2.15 -5.16 10.01
C PHE A 37 1.45 -6.44 10.45
N ALA A 38 1.15 -7.35 9.51
CA ALA A 38 0.43 -8.58 9.82
C ALA A 38 1.21 -9.48 10.79
N CYS A 39 2.54 -9.58 10.63
CA CYS A 39 3.42 -10.29 11.55
C CYS A 39 3.47 -9.63 12.94
N ALA A 40 3.38 -8.31 13.01
CA ALA A 40 3.45 -7.58 14.26
C ALA A 40 2.11 -7.58 15.01
N ALA A 41 1.00 -7.41 14.29
CA ALA A 41 -0.35 -7.35 14.84
C ALA A 41 -0.80 -8.69 15.44
N ALA A 42 -0.37 -9.82 14.86
CA ALA A 42 -0.69 -11.15 15.37
C ALA A 42 0.48 -12.14 15.20
N PRO A 43 0.69 -13.06 16.17
CA PRO A 43 1.72 -14.09 16.07
C PRO A 43 1.47 -14.97 14.86
N VAL A 44 2.47 -15.04 13.98
CA VAL A 44 2.50 -15.96 12.84
C VAL A 44 2.49 -17.39 13.37
N GLN A 45 1.43 -18.15 13.09
CA GLN A 45 1.30 -19.52 13.61
C GLN A 45 2.26 -20.50 12.93
N HIS A 46 2.39 -20.39 11.61
CA HIS A 46 3.21 -21.29 10.80
C HIS A 46 3.86 -20.54 9.64
N VAL A 47 5.06 -20.98 9.25
CA VAL A 47 5.78 -20.42 8.10
C VAL A 47 5.00 -20.54 6.79
N THR A 48 4.18 -21.57 6.65
CA THR A 48 3.28 -21.76 5.50
C THR A 48 2.23 -20.66 5.43
N LEU A 49 1.68 -20.23 6.56
CA LEU A 49 0.72 -19.13 6.63
C LEU A 49 1.38 -17.77 6.39
N LEU A 50 2.65 -17.59 6.78
CA LEU A 50 3.44 -16.43 6.38
C LEU A 50 3.55 -16.34 4.86
N PHE A 51 4.01 -17.41 4.21
CA PHE A 51 4.13 -17.42 2.74
C PHE A 51 2.79 -17.30 2.03
N TYR A 52 1.73 -17.90 2.58
CA TYR A 52 0.38 -17.73 2.05
C TYR A 52 -0.08 -16.27 2.16
N GLY A 53 0.10 -15.62 3.31
CA GLY A 53 -0.24 -14.21 3.50
C GLY A 53 0.57 -13.30 2.57
N MET A 54 1.87 -13.55 2.40
CA MET A 54 2.70 -12.82 1.44
C MET A 54 2.21 -13.00 0.00
N ALA A 55 1.93 -14.24 -0.42
CA ALA A 55 1.40 -14.51 -1.76
C ALA A 55 0.02 -13.85 -1.97
N TRP A 56 -0.84 -13.87 -0.95
CA TRP A 56 -2.15 -13.24 -0.98
C TRP A 56 -2.05 -11.72 -1.14
N THR A 57 -1.17 -11.09 -0.35
CA THR A 57 -0.89 -9.65 -0.43
C THR A 57 -0.32 -9.29 -1.80
N TRP A 58 0.66 -10.04 -2.31
CA TRP A 58 1.24 -9.78 -3.63
C TRP A 58 0.21 -9.93 -4.76
N LEU A 59 -0.65 -10.95 -4.69
CA LEU A 59 -1.68 -11.18 -5.70
C LEU A 59 -2.72 -10.05 -5.74
N HIS A 60 -3.17 -9.59 -4.58
CA HIS A 60 -4.08 -8.44 -4.49
C HIS A 60 -3.38 -7.14 -4.90
N GLN A 61 -2.09 -6.97 -4.57
CA GLN A 61 -1.30 -5.84 -5.07
C GLN A 61 -1.21 -5.84 -6.59
N LEU A 62 -0.95 -6.99 -7.20
CA LEU A 62 -0.92 -7.14 -8.65
C LEU A 62 -2.27 -6.77 -9.30
N HIS A 63 -3.39 -7.19 -8.72
CA HIS A 63 -4.74 -6.80 -9.16
C HIS A 63 -4.88 -5.27 -9.24
N ILE A 64 -4.46 -4.58 -8.20
CA ILE A 64 -4.56 -3.12 -8.09
C ILE A 64 -3.65 -2.44 -9.10
N ASP A 65 -2.39 -2.87 -9.15
CA ASP A 65 -1.39 -2.24 -9.99
C ASP A 65 -1.72 -2.38 -11.47
N VAL A 66 -2.22 -3.55 -11.88
CA VAL A 66 -2.72 -3.74 -13.26
C VAL A 66 -3.90 -2.82 -13.53
N SER A 67 -4.85 -2.70 -12.61
CA SER A 67 -6.01 -1.82 -12.77
C SER A 67 -5.61 -0.34 -12.88
N ASN A 68 -4.80 0.14 -11.96
CA ASN A 68 -4.35 1.53 -11.95
C ASN A 68 -3.51 1.85 -13.21
N GLN A 69 -2.52 1.00 -13.53
CA GLN A 69 -1.63 1.22 -14.67
C GLN A 69 -2.34 1.13 -16.03
N TYR A 70 -3.42 0.35 -16.13
CA TYR A 70 -4.26 0.30 -17.33
C TYR A 70 -4.90 1.67 -17.65
N ARG A 71 -5.19 2.49 -16.63
CA ARG A 71 -5.79 3.82 -16.81
C ARG A 71 -4.76 4.95 -16.90
N SER A 72 -3.52 4.72 -16.48
CA SER A 72 -2.46 5.73 -16.42
C SER A 72 -1.38 5.57 -17.50
N VAL A 73 -1.62 4.86 -18.61
CA VAL A 73 -0.58 4.55 -19.62
C VAL A 73 0.16 5.79 -20.12
N ALA A 74 -0.55 6.87 -20.47
CA ALA A 74 0.06 8.10 -20.95
C ALA A 74 0.89 8.82 -19.87
N GLU A 75 0.40 8.83 -18.63
CA GLU A 75 1.11 9.38 -17.46
C GLU A 75 2.38 8.56 -17.17
N ASP A 76 2.26 7.24 -17.21
CA ASP A 76 3.35 6.31 -16.95
C ASP A 76 4.40 6.30 -18.06
N ALA A 77 4.03 6.60 -19.31
CA ALA A 77 5.01 6.77 -20.38
C ALA A 77 6.02 7.90 -20.11
N ILE A 78 5.60 8.92 -19.36
CA ILE A 78 6.46 10.04 -18.97
C ILE A 78 7.19 9.72 -17.67
N ASN A 79 6.45 9.32 -16.64
CA ASN A 79 6.98 9.22 -15.27
C ASN A 79 7.67 7.87 -14.99
N ARG A 80 7.18 6.79 -15.61
CA ARG A 80 7.56 5.40 -15.32
C ARG A 80 7.62 4.56 -16.61
N PRO A 81 8.44 4.94 -17.61
CA PRO A 81 8.44 4.32 -18.94
C PRO A 81 8.83 2.84 -18.93
N TRP A 82 9.41 2.36 -17.83
CA TRP A 82 9.75 0.96 -17.61
C TRP A 82 8.54 0.07 -17.25
N ARG A 83 7.36 0.65 -16.93
CA ARG A 83 6.14 -0.11 -16.59
C ARG A 83 5.66 -0.98 -17.75
N PRO A 84 4.96 -2.10 -17.49
CA PRO A 84 4.60 -3.08 -18.52
C PRO A 84 3.89 -2.51 -19.76
N LEU A 85 2.92 -1.62 -19.55
CA LEU A 85 2.13 -1.01 -20.62
C LEU A 85 2.95 0.00 -21.44
N PRO A 86 3.57 1.05 -20.83
CA PRO A 86 4.43 1.98 -21.58
C PRO A 86 5.61 1.33 -22.30
N SER A 87 6.18 0.27 -21.73
CA SER A 87 7.31 -0.47 -22.34
C SER A 87 6.87 -1.53 -23.36
N ASN A 88 5.59 -1.56 -23.74
CA ASN A 88 5.01 -2.46 -24.73
C ASN A 88 5.25 -3.95 -24.42
N ARG A 89 5.31 -4.33 -23.14
CA ARG A 89 5.41 -5.75 -22.72
C ARG A 89 4.08 -6.50 -22.84
N LEU A 90 2.99 -5.76 -22.91
CA LEU A 90 1.62 -6.24 -23.08
C LEU A 90 0.92 -5.35 -24.09
N THR A 91 0.05 -5.94 -24.92
CA THR A 91 -0.93 -5.17 -25.69
C THR A 91 -2.07 -4.70 -24.78
N ASP A 92 -2.80 -3.66 -25.19
CA ASP A 92 -3.97 -3.16 -24.45
C ASP A 92 -5.00 -4.27 -24.21
N GLN A 93 -5.20 -5.15 -25.20
CA GLN A 93 -6.10 -6.29 -25.09
C GLN A 93 -5.63 -7.30 -24.02
N GLN A 94 -4.33 -7.61 -23.98
CA GLN A 94 -3.76 -8.51 -22.97
C GLN A 94 -3.86 -7.90 -21.56
N ALA A 95 -3.60 -6.59 -21.42
CA ALA A 95 -3.73 -5.91 -20.14
C ALA A 95 -5.19 -5.84 -19.67
N SER A 96 -6.15 -5.64 -20.59
CA SER A 96 -7.58 -5.70 -20.30
C SER A 96 -8.00 -7.09 -19.78
N TYR A 97 -7.58 -8.17 -20.46
CA TYR A 97 -7.83 -9.53 -19.96
C TYR A 97 -7.25 -9.76 -18.57
N LEU A 98 -6.02 -9.29 -18.32
CA LEU A 98 -5.39 -9.42 -17.02
C LEU A 98 -6.16 -8.64 -15.93
N ARG A 99 -6.58 -7.39 -16.23
CA ARG A 99 -7.36 -6.54 -15.32
C ARG A 99 -8.63 -7.25 -14.86
N TYR A 100 -9.39 -7.83 -15.78
CA TYR A 100 -10.68 -8.46 -15.44
C TYR A 100 -10.54 -9.90 -14.92
N ALA A 101 -9.44 -10.59 -15.21
CA ALA A 101 -9.19 -11.94 -14.68
C ALA A 101 -8.67 -11.93 -13.22
N LEU A 102 -7.96 -10.88 -12.80
CA LEU A 102 -7.36 -10.83 -11.47
C LEU A 102 -8.35 -10.80 -10.29
N PRO A 103 -9.48 -10.04 -10.30
CA PRO A 103 -10.42 -10.07 -9.20
C PRO A 103 -10.99 -11.48 -8.88
N PRO A 104 -11.51 -12.27 -9.85
CA PRO A 104 -11.97 -13.62 -9.54
C PRO A 104 -10.84 -14.56 -9.11
N VAL A 105 -9.62 -14.38 -9.62
CA VAL A 105 -8.44 -15.13 -9.15
C VAL A 105 -8.10 -14.80 -7.70
N CYS A 106 -8.14 -13.52 -7.31
CA CYS A 106 -7.95 -13.06 -5.94
C CYS A 106 -9.00 -13.66 -4.99
N LEU A 107 -10.27 -13.65 -5.40
CA LEU A 107 -11.37 -14.23 -4.63
C LEU A 107 -11.18 -15.74 -4.45
N PHE A 108 -10.87 -16.46 -5.53
CA PHE A 108 -10.63 -17.91 -5.47
C PHE A 108 -9.45 -18.24 -4.54
N PHE A 109 -8.34 -17.51 -4.67
CA PHE A 109 -7.16 -17.68 -3.79
C PHE A 109 -7.47 -17.38 -2.32
N SER A 110 -8.45 -16.52 -2.06
CA SER A 110 -8.89 -16.15 -0.70
C SER A 110 -9.75 -17.21 -0.01
N ILE A 111 -10.39 -18.12 -0.77
CA ILE A 111 -11.24 -19.19 -0.21
C ILE A 111 -10.46 -20.06 0.77
N ALA A 112 -9.19 -20.35 0.48
CA ALA A 112 -8.33 -21.16 1.34
C ALA A 112 -8.05 -20.50 2.71
N GLY A 113 -8.19 -19.17 2.82
CA GLY A 113 -8.03 -18.41 4.06
C GLY A 113 -9.31 -18.27 4.88
N GLY A 114 -10.44 -18.79 4.39
CA GLY A 114 -11.73 -18.74 5.06
C GLY A 114 -12.52 -17.44 4.84
N ARG A 115 -13.67 -17.35 5.51
CA ARG A 115 -14.71 -16.33 5.24
C ARG A 115 -14.21 -14.90 5.37
N ASP A 116 -13.40 -14.61 6.38
CA ASP A 116 -12.89 -13.25 6.64
C ASP A 116 -11.90 -12.79 5.57
N VAL A 117 -11.09 -13.71 5.03
CA VAL A 117 -10.12 -13.44 3.96
C VAL A 117 -10.85 -13.22 2.64
N VAL A 118 -11.91 -14.01 2.37
CA VAL A 118 -12.82 -13.76 1.24
C VAL A 118 -13.50 -12.39 1.38
N PHE A 119 -13.97 -12.04 2.57
CA PHE A 119 -14.56 -10.72 2.83
C PHE A 119 -13.55 -9.59 2.55
N ALA A 120 -12.32 -9.70 3.04
CA ALA A 120 -11.25 -8.75 2.75
C ALA A 120 -11.02 -8.59 1.23
N SER A 121 -10.99 -9.71 0.50
CA SER A 121 -10.81 -9.74 -0.96
C SER A 121 -11.96 -9.07 -1.71
N ILE A 122 -13.21 -9.27 -1.27
CA ILE A 122 -14.39 -8.59 -1.82
C ILE A 122 -14.29 -7.08 -1.58
N VAL A 123 -13.98 -6.67 -0.34
CA VAL A 123 -13.84 -5.25 0.03
C VAL A 123 -12.76 -4.59 -0.82
N LEU A 124 -11.59 -5.21 -0.94
CA LEU A 124 -10.51 -4.72 -1.80
C LEU A 124 -10.99 -4.59 -3.25
N SER A 125 -11.58 -5.64 -3.82
CA SER A 125 -12.03 -5.63 -5.22
C SER A 125 -13.05 -4.53 -5.51
N ILE A 126 -14.03 -4.32 -4.60
CA ILE A 126 -15.00 -3.24 -4.71
C ILE A 126 -14.32 -1.88 -4.56
N ALA A 127 -13.43 -1.72 -3.57
CA ALA A 127 -12.73 -0.47 -3.33
C ALA A 127 -11.93 -0.03 -4.56
N PHE A 128 -11.29 -0.95 -5.28
CA PHE A 128 -10.54 -0.61 -6.50
C PHE A 128 -11.43 -0.23 -7.67
N VAL A 129 -12.56 -0.92 -7.86
CA VAL A 129 -13.55 -0.50 -8.86
C VAL A 129 -14.04 0.93 -8.55
N LEU A 130 -14.32 1.24 -7.29
CA LEU A 130 -14.73 2.59 -6.88
C LEU A 130 -13.59 3.62 -7.06
N TYR A 131 -12.37 3.25 -6.71
CA TYR A 131 -11.18 4.11 -6.83
C TYR A 131 -10.91 4.50 -8.28
N ASP A 132 -10.87 3.50 -9.18
CA ASP A 132 -10.48 3.66 -10.58
C ASP A 132 -11.66 3.99 -11.51
N ASP A 133 -12.72 3.16 -11.48
CA ASP A 133 -13.79 3.22 -12.48
C ASP A 133 -14.82 4.31 -12.16
N PHE A 134 -15.06 4.57 -10.87
CA PHE A 134 -15.92 5.68 -10.42
C PHE A 134 -15.14 6.97 -10.15
N GLY A 135 -13.83 6.98 -10.40
CA GLY A 135 -13.00 8.19 -10.35
C GLY A 135 -12.78 8.76 -8.95
N LEU A 136 -13.02 7.99 -7.87
CA LEU A 136 -12.78 8.48 -6.50
C LEU A 136 -11.31 8.84 -6.24
N ALA A 137 -10.37 8.26 -7.00
CA ALA A 137 -8.96 8.64 -7.00
C ALA A 137 -8.71 10.11 -7.39
N GLY A 138 -9.62 10.73 -8.13
CA GLY A 138 -9.48 12.09 -8.63
C GLY A 138 -9.80 13.19 -7.62
N HIS A 139 -10.41 12.87 -6.47
CA HIS A 139 -10.77 13.83 -5.44
C HIS A 139 -10.22 13.42 -4.08
N TRP A 140 -9.71 14.38 -3.31
CA TRP A 140 -8.98 14.12 -2.05
C TRP A 140 -9.77 13.29 -1.03
N ILE A 141 -11.08 13.50 -0.90
CA ILE A 141 -11.93 12.71 0.01
C ILE A 141 -11.96 11.25 -0.44
N GLY A 142 -12.29 11.02 -1.73
CA GLY A 142 -12.39 9.69 -2.29
C GLY A 142 -11.05 8.96 -2.23
N LYS A 143 -9.97 9.64 -2.64
CA LYS A 143 -8.61 9.11 -2.63
C LYS A 143 -8.16 8.70 -1.22
N ASN A 144 -8.37 9.54 -0.20
CA ASN A 144 -7.97 9.22 1.18
C ASN A 144 -8.80 8.08 1.78
N ILE A 145 -10.13 8.10 1.60
CA ILE A 145 -11.01 7.04 2.13
C ILE A 145 -10.70 5.70 1.45
N MET A 146 -10.55 5.67 0.12
CA MET A 146 -10.23 4.45 -0.60
C MET A 146 -8.84 3.91 -0.25
N ASN A 147 -7.84 4.77 -0.07
CA ASN A 147 -6.53 4.32 0.43
C ASN A 147 -6.64 3.73 1.83
N CYS A 148 -7.40 4.34 2.74
CA CYS A 148 -7.65 3.79 4.08
C CYS A 148 -8.33 2.40 4.00
N ILE A 149 -9.38 2.26 3.20
CA ILE A 149 -10.05 0.97 2.97
C ILE A 149 -9.08 -0.06 2.35
N GLY A 150 -8.25 0.36 1.40
CA GLY A 150 -7.22 -0.46 0.78
C GLY A 150 -6.23 -1.02 1.82
N TYR A 151 -5.59 -0.14 2.59
CA TYR A 151 -4.65 -0.53 3.64
C TYR A 151 -5.33 -1.45 4.66
N LEU A 152 -6.50 -1.08 5.21
CA LEU A 152 -7.22 -1.91 6.17
C LEU A 152 -7.62 -3.27 5.61
N GLY A 153 -8.06 -3.33 4.34
CA GLY A 153 -8.41 -4.59 3.69
C GLY A 153 -7.20 -5.52 3.55
N PHE A 154 -6.05 -4.97 3.14
CA PHE A 154 -4.80 -5.71 3.07
C PHE A 154 -4.33 -6.20 4.44
N GLU A 155 -4.27 -5.30 5.40
CA GLU A 155 -3.83 -5.57 6.77
C GLU A 155 -4.72 -6.62 7.44
N TYR A 156 -6.04 -6.47 7.32
CA TYR A 156 -6.99 -7.41 7.88
C TYR A 156 -6.85 -8.80 7.25
N GLY A 157 -6.86 -8.88 5.91
CA GLY A 157 -6.72 -10.15 5.20
C GLY A 157 -5.41 -10.89 5.51
N ALA A 158 -4.28 -10.17 5.43
CA ALA A 158 -2.97 -10.73 5.73
C ALA A 158 -2.85 -11.16 7.20
N THR A 159 -3.31 -10.34 8.14
CA THR A 159 -3.30 -10.68 9.58
C THR A 159 -4.15 -11.92 9.86
N LYS A 160 -5.34 -12.02 9.25
CA LYS A 160 -6.23 -13.18 9.39
C LYS A 160 -5.60 -14.46 8.89
N ILE A 161 -4.92 -14.41 7.74
CA ILE A 161 -4.18 -15.55 7.21
C ILE A 161 -3.05 -15.97 8.16
N MET A 162 -2.18 -15.02 8.54
CA MET A 162 -0.96 -15.32 9.31
C MET A 162 -1.28 -15.76 10.75
N ALA A 163 -2.34 -15.21 11.35
CA ALA A 163 -2.82 -15.59 12.67
C ALA A 163 -3.49 -16.97 12.70
N GLY A 164 -3.93 -17.52 11.56
CA GLY A 164 -4.58 -18.84 11.47
C GLY A 164 -5.83 -19.01 12.35
N SER A 165 -6.43 -17.92 12.82
CA SER A 165 -7.51 -17.93 13.82
C SER A 165 -8.79 -17.29 13.27
N THR A 166 -9.95 -17.84 13.66
CA THR A 166 -11.26 -17.26 13.35
C THR A 166 -11.50 -15.93 14.07
N THR A 167 -10.82 -15.67 15.19
CA THR A 167 -11.01 -14.45 15.99
C THR A 167 -9.67 -13.75 16.22
N LEU A 168 -9.58 -12.48 15.81
CA LEU A 168 -8.43 -11.64 16.10
C LEU A 168 -8.44 -11.20 17.57
N ARG A 169 -7.27 -11.27 18.21
CA ARG A 169 -7.07 -10.79 19.57
C ARG A 169 -7.32 -9.27 19.65
N PRO A 170 -7.66 -8.72 20.84
CA PRO A 170 -7.87 -7.28 21.02
C PRO A 170 -6.72 -6.42 20.48
N GLU A 171 -5.48 -6.86 20.64
CA GLU A 171 -4.28 -6.15 20.19
C GLU A 171 -4.26 -6.01 18.66
N ALA A 172 -4.50 -7.10 17.93
CA ALA A 172 -4.57 -7.08 16.46
C ALA A 172 -5.69 -6.15 15.95
N ARG A 173 -6.85 -6.16 16.62
CA ARG A 173 -7.96 -5.25 16.27
C ARG A 173 -7.62 -3.79 16.56
N LEU A 174 -6.91 -3.53 17.66
CA LEU A 174 -6.41 -2.21 17.99
C LEU A 174 -5.36 -1.74 16.97
N SER A 175 -4.44 -2.61 16.54
CA SER A 175 -3.46 -2.31 15.49
C SER A 175 -4.15 -1.90 14.19
N LEU A 176 -5.19 -2.63 13.77
CA LEU A 176 -5.98 -2.30 12.58
C LEU A 176 -6.68 -0.94 12.73
N LEU A 177 -7.35 -0.69 13.86
CA LEU A 177 -8.01 0.59 14.12
C LEU A 177 -7.01 1.75 14.05
N MET A 178 -5.85 1.59 14.68
CA MET A 178 -4.81 2.62 14.70
C MET A 178 -4.22 2.85 13.31
N SER A 179 -3.93 1.79 12.54
CA SER A 179 -3.48 1.94 11.14
C SER A 179 -4.49 2.70 10.30
N GLY A 180 -5.77 2.30 10.35
CA GLY A 180 -6.84 2.98 9.62
C GLY A 180 -6.92 4.48 9.92
N LEU A 181 -6.79 4.86 11.19
CA LEU A 181 -6.79 6.28 11.61
C LEU A 181 -5.53 7.02 11.16
N ILE A 182 -4.35 6.39 11.24
CA ILE A 182 -3.08 6.96 10.75
C ILE A 182 -3.17 7.20 9.25
N ILE A 183 -3.56 6.19 8.47
CA ILE A 183 -3.69 6.28 7.01
C ILE A 183 -4.72 7.36 6.67
N LEU A 184 -5.93 7.33 7.25
CA LEU A 184 -6.97 8.31 6.95
C LEU A 184 -6.52 9.77 7.19
N THR A 185 -5.70 10.00 8.22
CA THR A 185 -5.28 11.36 8.62
C THR A 185 -3.98 11.83 7.99
N THR A 186 -3.17 10.93 7.41
CA THR A 186 -1.82 11.27 6.93
C THR A 186 -1.46 10.77 5.54
N ILE A 187 -2.28 9.91 4.90
CA ILE A 187 -1.92 9.27 3.62
C ILE A 187 -1.77 10.26 2.47
N HIS A 188 -2.41 11.43 2.54
CA HIS A 188 -2.22 12.53 1.58
C HIS A 188 -0.77 13.04 1.54
N ALA A 189 0.09 12.62 2.47
CA ALA A 189 1.54 12.82 2.38
C ALA A 189 2.14 12.28 1.07
N GLN A 190 1.53 11.25 0.48
CA GLN A 190 1.95 10.67 -0.81
C GLN A 190 1.71 11.60 -1.99
N ASP A 191 0.79 12.57 -1.87
CA ASP A 191 0.37 13.43 -2.98
C ASP A 191 1.26 14.67 -3.13
N PHE A 192 2.11 14.99 -2.14
CA PHE A 192 2.99 16.17 -2.21
C PHE A 192 3.96 16.16 -3.40
N PRO A 193 4.66 15.04 -3.72
CA PRO A 193 5.55 14.98 -4.86
C PRO A 193 4.81 15.11 -6.20
N ASP A 194 3.52 14.77 -6.23
CA ASP A 194 2.73 14.57 -7.44
C ASP A 194 1.80 15.75 -7.77
N VAL A 195 1.88 16.88 -7.04
CA VAL A 195 1.00 18.04 -7.19
C VAL A 195 0.87 18.54 -8.65
N GLU A 196 1.99 18.68 -9.35
CA GLU A 196 1.97 19.15 -10.75
C GLU A 196 1.37 18.09 -11.70
N GLY A 197 1.63 16.81 -11.44
CA GLY A 197 1.05 15.70 -12.21
C GLY A 197 -0.46 15.60 -11.99
N ASP A 198 -0.91 15.66 -10.74
CA ASP A 198 -2.33 15.67 -10.37
C ASP A 198 -3.06 16.86 -11.01
N LYS A 199 -2.44 18.05 -11.00
CA LYS A 199 -2.99 19.25 -11.64
C LYS A 199 -3.12 19.08 -13.16
N ALA A 200 -2.11 18.52 -13.83
CA ALA A 200 -2.15 18.25 -15.27
C ALA A 200 -3.24 17.25 -15.65
N MET A 201 -3.55 16.32 -14.75
CA MET A 201 -4.61 15.30 -14.91
C MET A 201 -6.00 15.79 -14.48
N GLY A 202 -6.13 17.04 -14.03
CA GLY A 202 -7.40 17.59 -13.54
C GLY A 202 -7.87 16.98 -12.21
N ARG A 203 -6.98 16.34 -11.46
CA ARG A 203 -7.28 15.80 -10.12
C ARG A 203 -7.24 16.92 -9.08
N ILE A 204 -8.04 16.76 -8.02
CA ILE A 204 -8.11 17.69 -6.87
C ILE A 204 -7.69 16.93 -5.62
N THR A 205 -6.38 16.76 -5.43
CA THR A 205 -5.78 16.14 -4.23
C THR A 205 -5.65 17.14 -3.08
N LEU A 206 -5.46 16.66 -1.85
CA LEU A 206 -5.49 17.53 -0.66
C LEU A 206 -4.37 18.59 -0.68
N PRO A 207 -3.13 18.28 -1.12
CA PRO A 207 -2.10 19.31 -1.28
C PRO A 207 -2.43 20.37 -2.33
N LEU A 208 -3.25 20.05 -3.34
CA LEU A 208 -3.71 21.02 -4.35
C LEU A 208 -4.89 21.86 -3.84
N TYR A 209 -5.86 21.22 -3.18
CA TYR A 209 -7.07 21.86 -2.63
C TYR A 209 -6.75 22.79 -1.44
N ALA A 210 -5.94 22.32 -0.50
CA ALA A 210 -5.58 23.06 0.71
C ALA A 210 -4.08 22.90 1.05
N PRO A 211 -3.18 23.62 0.33
CA PRO A 211 -1.73 23.40 0.43
C PRO A 211 -1.13 23.62 1.82
N LEU A 212 -1.61 24.63 2.57
CA LEU A 212 -1.14 24.88 3.93
C LEU A 212 -1.71 23.86 4.92
N PHE A 213 -3.01 23.60 4.82
CA PHE A 213 -3.71 22.69 5.72
C PHE A 213 -3.20 21.25 5.60
N SER A 214 -3.03 20.75 4.37
CA SER A 214 -2.45 19.42 4.10
C SER A 214 -1.10 19.23 4.79
N ARG A 215 -0.23 20.25 4.78
CA ARG A 215 1.07 20.20 5.46
C ARG A 215 0.94 20.21 6.96
N LEU A 216 0.06 21.07 7.51
CA LEU A 216 -0.20 21.13 8.94
C LEU A 216 -0.68 19.77 9.47
N LEU A 217 -1.57 19.09 8.72
CA LEU A 217 -2.02 17.74 9.07
C LEU A 217 -0.87 16.74 9.20
N VAL A 218 0.10 16.74 8.27
CA VAL A 218 1.27 15.85 8.38
C VAL A 218 2.18 16.29 9.53
N CYS A 219 2.45 17.59 9.65
CA CYS A 219 3.35 18.13 10.67
C CYS A 219 2.87 17.90 12.10
N ILE A 220 1.55 17.86 12.31
CA ILE A 220 0.93 17.58 13.61
C ILE A 220 0.67 16.07 13.75
N GLY A 221 0.09 15.45 12.73
CA GLY A 221 -0.36 14.07 12.75
C GLY A 221 0.76 13.08 12.98
N VAL A 222 1.89 13.22 12.28
CA VAL A 222 3.02 12.28 12.39
C VAL A 222 3.62 12.26 13.81
N PRO A 223 3.98 13.40 14.44
CA PRO A 223 4.40 13.42 15.84
C PRO A 223 3.31 12.99 16.82
N MET A 224 2.07 13.44 16.63
CA MET A 224 0.94 13.09 17.50
C MET A 224 0.72 11.57 17.55
N TRP A 225 0.66 10.91 16.39
CA TRP A 225 0.51 9.46 16.32
C TRP A 225 1.70 8.73 16.95
N SER A 226 2.92 9.24 16.77
CA SER A 226 4.11 8.65 17.39
C SER A 226 4.03 8.66 18.92
N ILE A 227 3.54 9.76 19.49
CA ILE A 227 3.29 9.87 20.93
C ILE A 227 2.22 8.87 21.34
N ILE A 228 1.02 8.94 20.74
CA ILE A 228 -0.12 8.08 21.06
C ILE A 228 0.27 6.59 21.02
N LEU A 229 0.91 6.15 19.94
CA LEU A 229 1.28 4.76 19.75
C LEU A 229 2.39 4.32 20.70
N SER A 230 3.34 5.19 21.02
CA SER A 230 4.41 4.85 21.97
C SER A 230 3.91 4.59 23.39
N PHE A 231 2.81 5.24 23.79
CA PHE A 231 2.13 4.98 25.06
C PHE A 231 1.15 3.80 24.96
N THR A 232 0.42 3.69 23.84
CA THR A 232 -0.52 2.59 23.60
C THR A 232 0.18 1.24 23.64
N TRP A 233 1.36 1.15 23.03
CA TRP A 233 2.18 -0.05 23.01
C TRP A 233 3.26 -0.03 24.08
N ASP A 234 3.17 0.78 25.13
CA ASP A 234 4.12 0.83 26.26
C ASP A 234 5.61 0.55 25.93
N ILE A 235 6.12 1.14 24.85
CA ILE A 235 7.48 0.84 24.39
C ILE A 235 8.51 1.48 25.33
N SER A 236 9.68 0.84 25.45
CA SER A 236 10.78 1.34 26.29
C SER A 236 11.10 2.83 26.03
N PRO A 237 11.51 3.60 27.06
CA PRO A 237 11.78 5.04 26.92
C PRO A 237 12.76 5.40 25.78
N GLY A 238 13.81 4.59 25.57
CA GLY A 238 14.75 4.81 24.47
C GLY A 238 14.11 4.70 23.08
N LYS A 239 13.31 3.64 22.85
CA LYS A 239 12.54 3.47 21.59
C LYS A 239 11.54 4.61 21.40
N ARG A 240 10.88 5.07 22.48
CA ARG A 240 9.93 6.19 22.46
C ARG A 240 10.60 7.50 22.03
N ILE A 241 11.73 7.85 22.63
CA ILE A 241 12.49 9.06 22.27
C ILE A 241 12.91 8.98 20.80
N LEU A 242 13.47 7.84 20.37
CA LEU A 242 13.90 7.65 18.99
C LEU A 242 12.75 7.82 17.99
N LEU A 243 11.59 7.22 18.26
CA LEU A 243 10.41 7.31 17.39
C LEU A 243 9.90 8.76 17.29
N ILE A 244 9.79 9.46 18.42
CA ILE A 244 9.31 10.86 18.46
C ILE A 244 10.30 11.79 17.74
N CYS A 245 11.60 11.65 17.99
CA CYS A 245 12.62 12.43 17.27
C CYS A 245 12.56 12.20 15.77
N PHE A 246 12.37 10.94 15.34
CA PHE A 246 12.23 10.63 13.92
C PHE A 246 10.95 11.22 13.33
N ALA A 247 9.83 11.18 14.06
CA ALA A 247 8.57 11.78 13.65
C ALA A 247 8.65 13.31 13.50
N ILE A 248 9.33 13.99 14.43
CA ILE A 248 9.61 15.43 14.35
C ILE A 248 10.49 15.72 13.12
N PHE A 249 11.49 14.89 12.83
CA PHE A 249 12.31 15.03 11.63
C PHE A 249 11.47 14.90 10.35
N VAL A 250 10.57 13.90 10.26
CA VAL A 250 9.64 13.75 9.13
C VAL A 250 8.76 15.00 8.98
N ALA A 251 8.14 15.46 10.06
CA ALA A 251 7.32 16.67 10.08
C ALA A 251 8.10 17.91 9.59
N TRP A 252 9.31 18.11 10.12
CA TRP A 252 10.20 19.20 9.71
C TRP A 252 10.51 19.16 8.21
N ARG A 253 10.71 17.98 7.62
CA ARG A 253 10.95 17.84 6.17
C ARG A 253 9.76 18.32 5.33
N PHE A 254 8.53 17.93 5.69
CA PHE A 254 7.31 18.36 4.98
C PHE A 254 7.03 19.87 5.16
N TYR A 255 7.43 20.43 6.30
CA TYR A 255 7.38 21.86 6.53
C TYR A 255 8.42 22.64 5.69
N ARG A 256 9.67 22.16 5.67
CA ARG A 256 10.82 22.88 5.11
C ARG A 256 10.95 22.78 3.59
N TYR A 257 10.61 21.63 3.02
CA TYR A 257 10.83 21.34 1.60
C TYR A 257 9.51 21.35 0.83
N LYS A 258 9.49 22.05 -0.31
CA LYS A 258 8.32 22.28 -1.16
C LYS A 258 8.58 21.99 -2.64
N THR A 259 9.71 21.35 -2.95
CA THR A 259 10.06 20.96 -4.31
C THR A 259 9.77 19.48 -4.48
N ALA A 260 9.18 19.09 -5.62
CA ALA A 260 8.73 17.72 -5.88
C ALA A 260 9.81 16.65 -5.56
N SER A 261 11.06 16.87 -6.00
CA SER A 261 12.17 15.95 -5.70
C SER A 261 12.46 15.79 -4.20
N ARG A 262 12.43 16.89 -3.43
CA ARG A 262 12.67 16.84 -1.98
C ARG A 262 11.46 16.30 -1.22
N GLU A 263 10.26 16.52 -1.73
CA GLU A 263 9.02 15.97 -1.20
C GLU A 263 8.92 14.47 -1.45
N ALA A 264 9.37 13.98 -2.61
CA ALA A 264 9.52 12.54 -2.87
C ALA A 264 10.45 11.90 -1.82
N THR A 265 11.55 12.57 -1.50
CA THR A 265 12.45 12.13 -0.42
C THR A 265 11.76 12.17 0.94
N SER A 266 10.99 13.23 1.25
CA SER A 266 10.22 13.32 2.50
C SER A 266 9.17 12.21 2.62
N TYR A 267 8.54 11.83 1.51
CA TYR A 267 7.60 10.71 1.46
C TYR A 267 8.28 9.37 1.71
N VAL A 268 9.53 9.17 1.27
CA VAL A 268 10.32 7.98 1.66
C VAL A 268 10.50 7.93 3.18
N PHE A 269 10.86 9.04 3.83
CA PHE A 269 10.99 9.08 5.30
C PHE A 269 9.65 8.86 6.00
N TYR A 270 8.54 9.37 5.45
CA TYR A 270 7.19 9.07 5.93
C TYR A 270 6.88 7.58 5.86
N ASN A 271 7.21 6.91 4.76
CA ASN A 271 7.02 5.46 4.65
C ASN A 271 7.88 4.71 5.69
N ILE A 272 9.14 5.08 5.89
CA ILE A 272 9.99 4.48 6.95
C ILE A 272 9.35 4.68 8.33
N TRP A 273 8.78 5.85 8.59
CA TRP A 273 8.06 6.12 9.84
C TRP A 273 6.80 5.26 9.96
N LEU A 274 6.01 5.13 8.90
CA LEU A 274 4.81 4.29 8.86
C LEU A 274 5.15 2.83 9.15
N PHE A 275 6.24 2.31 8.58
CA PHE A 275 6.76 0.98 8.89
C PHE A 275 7.11 0.85 10.38
N ALA A 276 7.85 1.81 10.93
CA ALA A 276 8.26 1.77 12.33
C ALA A 276 7.03 1.69 13.25
N VAL A 277 6.01 2.52 13.01
CA VAL A 277 4.79 2.52 13.84
C VAL A 277 3.97 1.23 13.70
N HIS A 278 3.93 0.61 12.51
CA HIS A 278 3.24 -0.66 12.27
C HIS A 278 3.92 -1.85 12.97
N THR A 279 5.20 -1.75 13.32
CA THR A 279 5.95 -2.81 14.04
C THR A 279 5.89 -2.69 15.57
N LEU A 280 5.38 -1.58 16.10
CA LEU A 280 5.31 -1.36 17.56
C LEU A 280 4.53 -2.44 18.33
N PRO A 281 3.44 -3.04 17.82
CA PRO A 281 2.73 -4.10 18.54
C PRO A 281 3.62 -5.31 18.92
N ALA A 282 4.71 -5.54 18.17
CA ALA A 282 5.66 -6.63 18.42
C ALA A 282 6.88 -6.22 19.27
N CYS A 283 6.94 -4.97 19.72
CA CYS A 283 8.10 -4.44 20.44
C CYS A 283 8.04 -4.61 21.97
N ASN A 284 6.98 -5.26 22.47
CA ASN A 284 6.71 -5.56 23.88
C ASN A 284 6.97 -7.01 24.23
#